data_AF-A0A7S0QLD7-F1
#
_entry.id   AF-A0A7S0QLD7-F1
#
_cell.length_a   1.000
_cell.length_b   1.000
_cell.length_c   1.000
_cell.angle_alpha   90.00
_cell.angle_beta   90.00
_cell.angle_gamma   90.00
#
_symmetry.space_group_name_H-M   'P 1'
#
loop_
_entity.id
_entity.type
_entity.pdbx_description
1 polymer ?
#
loop_
_entity_poly.entity_id
_entity_poly.type
_entity_poly.pdbx_seq_one_letter_code
_entity_poly.pdbx_strand_id
1 'polypeptide(L)'
;GLMDRFAPQQKTNYVALFNEWAVGFYTELDFLNEAANMRRMRALLAEQGSTGVYIPEVYPAVSTRRILVTEWIEGVKLSQCPPDEIREYIAVGQECFLTQLLQLGFFHSDPHP
;
A
#
# COMPACT_ATOMS: atom_id res chain seq x y z
N GLY A 1 13.60 -19.43 -30.41
CA GLY A 1 14.46 -19.00 -29.28
C GLY A 1 14.83 -20.19 -28.40
N LEU A 2 15.61 -19.97 -27.33
CA LEU A 2 16.04 -21.05 -26.41
C LEU A 2 14.84 -21.81 -25.80
N MET A 3 13.75 -21.09 -25.48
CA MET A 3 12.52 -21.67 -24.93
C MET A 3 11.77 -22.55 -25.95
N ASP A 4 11.66 -22.13 -27.21
CA ASP A 4 11.00 -22.94 -28.25
C ASP A 4 11.68 -24.28 -28.51
N ARG A 5 13.00 -24.36 -28.24
CA ARG A 5 13.81 -25.56 -28.45
C ARG A 5 13.83 -26.50 -27.24
N PHE A 6 13.87 -25.96 -26.02
CA PHE A 6 14.11 -26.75 -24.81
C PHE A 6 12.93 -26.80 -23.83
N ALA A 7 11.92 -25.93 -23.99
CA ALA A 7 10.73 -25.89 -23.14
C ALA A 7 9.47 -25.46 -23.92
N PRO A 8 9.12 -26.11 -25.06
CA PRO A 8 7.99 -25.73 -25.91
C PRO A 8 6.61 -25.79 -25.22
N GLN A 9 6.51 -26.52 -24.10
CA GLN A 9 5.33 -26.58 -23.25
C GLN A 9 5.08 -25.30 -22.44
N GLN A 10 6.11 -24.45 -22.25
CA GLN A 10 5.98 -23.18 -21.54
C GLN A 10 5.37 -22.12 -22.46
N LYS A 11 4.19 -21.62 -22.09
CA LYS A 11 3.50 -20.52 -22.79
C LYS A 11 3.66 -19.17 -22.11
N THR A 12 4.33 -19.13 -20.96
CA THR A 12 4.53 -17.91 -20.17
C THR A 12 5.46 -16.96 -20.90
N ASN A 13 5.01 -15.71 -21.09
CA ASN A 13 5.87 -14.65 -21.56
C ASN A 13 6.75 -14.14 -20.39
N TYR A 14 7.91 -14.76 -20.21
CA TYR A 14 8.84 -14.42 -19.13
C TYR A 14 9.35 -12.97 -19.20
N VAL A 15 9.45 -12.38 -20.40
CA VAL A 15 9.85 -10.98 -20.54
C VAL A 15 8.77 -10.06 -19.99
N ALA A 16 7.50 -10.32 -20.34
CA ALA A 16 6.38 -9.55 -19.80
C ALA A 16 6.30 -9.71 -18.27
N LEU A 17 6.39 -10.94 -17.76
CA LEU A 17 6.39 -11.20 -16.32
C LEU A 17 7.49 -10.44 -15.58
N PHE A 18 8.72 -10.49 -16.12
CA PHE A 18 9.85 -9.80 -15.51
C PHE A 18 9.68 -8.28 -15.53
N ASN A 19 9.09 -7.73 -16.60
CA ASN A 19 8.80 -6.30 -16.68
C ASN A 19 7.77 -5.86 -15.62
N GLU A 20 6.68 -6.62 -15.44
CA GLU A 20 5.68 -6.31 -14.39
C GLU A 20 6.30 -6.32 -13.00
N TRP A 21 7.11 -7.35 -12.70
CA TRP A 21 7.84 -7.45 -11.45
C TRP A 21 8.81 -6.30 -11.23
N ALA A 22 9.60 -5.95 -12.26
CA ALA A 22 10.57 -4.87 -12.18
C ALA A 22 9.89 -3.53 -11.89
N VAL A 23 8.78 -3.23 -12.58
CA VAL A 23 8.03 -1.98 -12.36
C VAL A 23 7.52 -1.89 -10.92
N GLY A 24 6.89 -2.97 -10.41
CA GLY A 24 6.42 -3.01 -9.03
C GLY A 24 7.56 -2.77 -8.02
N PHE A 25 8.64 -3.55 -8.16
CA PHE A 25 9.79 -3.49 -7.26
C PHE A 25 10.48 -2.12 -7.25
N TYR A 26 10.72 -1.51 -8.41
CA TYR A 26 11.34 -0.18 -8.46
C TYR A 26 10.41 0.93 -7.94
N THR A 27 9.10 0.74 -8.02
CA THR A 27 8.11 1.68 -7.48
C THR A 27 8.06 1.61 -5.95
N GLU A 28 8.16 0.41 -5.39
CA GLU A 28 8.23 0.19 -3.93
C GLU A 28 9.53 0.73 -3.32
N LEU A 29 10.64 0.69 -4.05
CA LEU A 29 11.91 1.24 -3.60
C LEU A 29 11.99 2.78 -3.61
N ASP A 30 10.97 3.47 -4.14
CA ASP A 30 10.94 4.93 -4.16
C ASP A 30 10.04 5.51 -3.05
N PHE A 31 10.65 5.76 -1.90
CA PHE A 31 9.94 6.30 -0.74
C PHE A 31 9.40 7.72 -0.94
N LEU A 32 9.84 8.47 -1.95
CA LEU A 32 9.19 9.74 -2.29
C LEU A 32 7.82 9.51 -2.95
N ASN A 33 7.69 8.42 -3.72
CA ASN A 33 6.41 8.02 -4.28
C ASN A 33 5.45 7.57 -3.17
N GLU A 34 5.94 6.77 -2.22
CA GLU A 34 5.17 6.37 -1.04
C GLU A 34 4.72 7.58 -0.20
N ALA A 35 5.64 8.51 0.10
CA ALA A 35 5.33 9.77 0.78
C ALA A 35 4.22 10.57 0.07
N ALA A 36 4.28 10.68 -1.26
CA ALA A 36 3.27 11.37 -2.04
C ALA A 36 1.90 10.67 -1.96
N ASN A 37 1.89 9.34 -2.03
CA ASN A 37 0.68 8.53 -1.89
C ASN A 37 0.05 8.67 -0.50
N MET A 38 0.85 8.65 0.57
CA MET A 38 0.37 8.87 1.95
C MET A 38 -0.28 10.25 2.11
N ARG A 39 0.40 11.32 1.65
CA ARG A 39 -0.12 12.69 1.72
C ARG A 39 -1.43 12.84 0.94
N ARG A 40 -1.50 12.24 -0.26
CA ARG A 40 -2.72 12.23 -1.08
C ARG A 40 -3.85 11.51 -0.37
N MET A 41 -3.61 10.31 0.15
CA MET A 41 -4.64 9.53 0.84
C MET A 41 -5.14 10.24 2.09
N ARG A 42 -4.23 10.84 2.87
CA ARG A 42 -4.57 11.64 4.06
C ARG A 42 -5.53 12.78 3.71
N ALA A 43 -5.25 13.52 2.63
CA ALA A 43 -6.13 14.59 2.15
C ALA A 43 -7.51 14.06 1.71
N LEU A 44 -7.53 12.98 0.91
CA LEU A 44 -8.77 12.38 0.41
C LEU A 44 -9.67 11.86 1.55
N LEU A 45 -9.10 11.19 2.55
CA LEU A 45 -9.86 10.70 3.71
C LEU A 45 -10.40 11.85 4.57
N ALA A 46 -9.60 12.92 4.74
CA ALA A 46 -10.04 14.12 5.46
C ALA A 46 -11.20 14.83 4.75
N GLU A 47 -11.13 15.00 3.42
CA GLU A 47 -12.19 15.60 2.61
C GLU A 47 -13.50 14.81 2.66
N GLN A 48 -13.41 13.49 2.80
CA GLN A 48 -14.57 12.59 2.86
C GLN A 48 -15.15 12.47 4.28
N GLY A 49 -14.51 13.07 5.27
CA GLY A 49 -14.94 12.98 6.66
C GLY A 49 -14.86 11.56 7.23
N SER A 50 -13.93 10.73 6.72
CA SER A 50 -13.75 9.36 7.21
C SER A 50 -13.30 9.38 8.67
N THR A 51 -13.96 8.60 9.51
CA THR A 51 -13.64 8.46 10.93
C THR A 51 -13.09 7.06 11.23
N GLY A 52 -12.15 6.94 12.16
CA GLY A 52 -11.63 5.66 12.63
C GLY A 52 -10.34 5.16 11.94
N VAL A 53 -9.88 5.83 10.88
CA VAL A 53 -8.55 5.59 10.28
C VAL A 53 -7.74 6.88 10.27
N TYR A 54 -6.47 6.76 10.65
CA TYR A 54 -5.52 7.86 10.66
C TYR A 54 -4.31 7.51 9.81
N ILE A 55 -3.89 8.44 8.95
CA ILE A 55 -2.67 8.31 8.15
C ILE A 55 -1.65 9.31 8.71
N PRO A 56 -0.46 8.88 9.16
CA PRO A 56 0.56 9.76 9.74
C PRO A 56 0.95 10.93 8.82
N GLU A 57 1.30 12.08 9.39
CA GLU A 57 1.86 13.19 8.61
C GLU A 57 3.25 12.81 8.08
N VAL A 58 3.56 13.16 6.84
CA VAL A 58 4.89 12.93 6.23
C VAL A 58 5.75 14.17 6.42
N TYR A 59 7.02 14.01 6.81
CA TYR A 59 7.99 15.12 6.90
C TYR A 59 8.86 15.16 5.63
N PRO A 60 8.53 15.97 4.60
CA PRO A 60 9.19 15.88 3.30
C PRO A 60 10.61 16.44 3.32
N ALA A 61 10.89 17.40 4.21
CA ALA A 61 12.19 18.05 4.32
C ALA A 61 13.33 17.09 4.75
N VAL A 62 12.97 15.97 5.37
CA VAL A 62 13.92 14.95 5.86
C VAL A 62 13.68 13.58 5.22
N SER A 63 12.75 13.49 4.26
CA SER A 63 12.49 12.28 3.48
C SER A 63 13.28 12.31 2.17
N THR A 64 13.75 11.14 1.74
CA THR A 64 14.50 10.94 0.49
C THR A 64 13.97 9.70 -0.22
N ARG A 65 14.49 9.38 -1.41
CA ARG A 65 14.12 8.15 -2.13
C ARG A 65 14.41 6.86 -1.35
N ARG A 66 15.25 6.91 -0.31
CA ARG A 66 15.66 5.74 0.48
C ARG A 66 15.31 5.84 1.97
N ILE A 67 14.75 6.97 2.41
CA ILE A 67 14.35 7.20 3.80
C ILE A 67 12.99 7.91 3.81
N LEU A 68 11.98 7.28 4.41
CA LEU A 68 10.68 7.89 4.66
C LEU A 68 10.59 8.28 6.14
N VAL A 69 10.24 9.53 6.43
CA VAL A 69 10.05 10.02 7.81
C VAL A 69 8.62 10.51 7.99
N THR A 70 7.92 9.94 8.97
CA THR A 70 6.54 10.28 9.29
C THR A 70 6.37 10.64 10.76
N GLU A 71 5.21 11.19 11.10
CA GLU A 71 4.74 11.35 12.46
C GLU A 71 4.85 10.02 13.22
N TRP A 72 5.34 10.11 14.45
CA TRP A 72 5.38 8.98 15.35
C TRP A 72 3.98 8.69 15.90
N ILE A 73 3.50 7.46 15.73
CA ILE A 73 2.22 6.99 16.27
C ILE A 73 2.49 5.96 17.36
N GLU A 74 1.90 6.18 18.53
CA GLU A 74 1.90 5.23 19.62
C GLU A 74 0.62 4.38 19.58
N GLY A 75 0.77 3.07 19.56
CA GLY A 75 -0.35 2.15 19.47
C GLY A 75 0.08 0.68 19.59
N VAL A 76 -0.92 -0.20 19.68
CA VAL A 76 -0.72 -1.65 19.72
C VAL A 76 -0.81 -2.19 18.30
N LYS A 77 0.10 -3.08 17.91
CA LYS A 77 0.05 -3.73 16.59
C LYS A 77 -1.20 -4.60 16.50
N LEU A 78 -1.91 -4.56 15.37
CA LEU A 78 -3.13 -5.35 15.17
C LEU A 78 -2.89 -6.86 15.37
N SER A 79 -1.71 -7.36 15.01
CA SER A 79 -1.28 -8.75 15.21
C SER A 79 -1.09 -9.16 16.68
N GLN A 80 -1.07 -8.21 17.62
CA GLN A 80 -0.92 -8.42 19.06
C GLN A 80 -2.23 -8.20 19.83
N CYS A 81 -3.25 -7.64 19.18
CA CYS A 81 -4.56 -7.45 19.80
C CYS A 81 -5.28 -8.79 20.02
N PRO A 82 -6.09 -8.91 21.09
CA PRO A 82 -6.94 -10.08 21.27
C PRO A 82 -7.98 -10.19 20.14
N PRO A 83 -8.45 -11.41 19.79
CA PRO A 83 -9.38 -11.62 18.69
C PRO A 83 -10.68 -10.80 18.77
N ASP A 84 -11.14 -10.53 20.00
CA ASP A 84 -12.36 -9.75 20.23
C ASP A 84 -12.19 -8.28 19.83
N GLU A 85 -11.04 -7.66 20.14
CA GLU A 85 -10.71 -6.30 19.70
C GLU A 85 -10.49 -6.23 18.19
N ILE A 86 -9.81 -7.23 17.59
CA ILE A 86 -9.63 -7.29 16.14
C ILE A 86 -10.98 -7.28 15.44
N ARG A 87 -11.97 -8.02 15.97
CA ARG A 87 -13.32 -8.08 15.40
C ARG A 87 -14.01 -6.72 15.35
N GLU A 88 -13.75 -5.84 16.32
CA GLU A 88 -14.27 -4.46 16.30
C GLU A 88 -13.62 -3.62 15.18
N TYR A 89 -12.32 -3.78 14.95
CA TYR A 89 -11.60 -3.04 13.90
C TYR A 89 -11.84 -3.56 12.48
N ILE A 90 -12.29 -4.80 12.29
CA ILE A 90 -12.61 -5.34 10.96
C ILE A 90 -13.61 -4.46 10.22
N ALA A 91 -14.66 -3.99 10.91
CA ALA A 91 -15.68 -3.14 10.29
C ALA A 91 -15.08 -1.82 9.78
N VAL A 92 -14.25 -1.18 10.59
CA VAL A 92 -13.55 0.07 10.24
C VAL A 92 -12.60 -0.14 9.06
N GLY A 93 -11.83 -1.24 9.07
CA GLY A 93 -10.92 -1.58 7.98
C GLY A 93 -11.64 -1.86 6.67
N GLN A 94 -12.76 -2.59 6.71
CA GLN A 94 -13.59 -2.88 5.55
C GLN A 94 -14.22 -1.62 4.96
N GLU A 95 -14.79 -0.76 5.81
CA GLU A 95 -15.35 0.51 5.38
C GLU A 95 -14.27 1.38 4.73
N CYS A 96 -13.11 1.53 5.36
CA CYS A 96 -12.01 2.31 4.82
C CYS A 96 -11.55 1.79 3.45
N PHE A 97 -11.40 0.47 3.30
CA PHE A 97 -11.02 -0.14 2.03
C PHE A 97 -12.06 0.08 0.93
N LEU A 98 -13.35 -0.10 1.24
CA LEU A 98 -14.43 0.12 0.28
C LEU A 98 -14.58 1.60 -0.10
N THR A 99 -14.40 2.52 0.85
CA THR A 99 -14.36 3.96 0.56
C THR A 99 -13.22 4.29 -0.40
N GLN A 100 -12.00 3.82 -0.10
CA GLN A 100 -10.84 4.01 -0.98
C GLN A 100 -11.11 3.51 -2.41
N LEU A 101 -11.67 2.30 -2.53
CA LEU A 101 -11.90 1.66 -3.82
C LEU A 101 -13.08 2.28 -4.60
N LEU A 102 -14.22 2.46 -3.96
CA LEU A 102 -15.49 2.79 -4.62
C LEU A 102 -15.81 4.28 -4.63
N GLN A 103 -15.29 5.05 -3.68
CA GLN A 103 -15.58 6.48 -3.53
C GLN A 103 -14.39 7.35 -3.95
N LEU A 104 -13.17 7.00 -3.51
CA LEU A 104 -11.99 7.82 -3.78
C LEU A 104 -11.34 7.51 -5.13
N GLY A 105 -11.52 6.28 -5.63
CA GLY A 105 -10.79 5.77 -6.80
C GLY A 105 -9.27 5.72 -6.58
N PHE A 106 -8.84 5.70 -5.32
CA PHE A 106 -7.44 5.64 -4.89
C PHE A 106 -7.38 4.79 -3.63
N PHE A 107 -6.60 3.72 -3.66
CA PHE A 107 -6.59 2.72 -2.59
C PHE A 107 -5.19 2.17 -2.34
N HIS A 108 -4.99 1.68 -1.12
CA HIS A 108 -3.81 0.91 -0.76
C HIS A 108 -3.98 -0.54 -1.21
N SER A 109 -3.26 -0.93 -2.26
CA SER A 109 -3.43 -2.23 -2.92
C SER A 109 -2.91 -3.43 -2.14
N ASP A 110 -2.06 -3.22 -1.13
CA ASP A 110 -1.46 -4.31 -0.37
C ASP A 110 -1.30 -3.98 1.12
N PRO A 111 -2.39 -4.11 1.92
CA PRO A 111 -2.33 -3.93 3.36
C PRO A 111 -1.62 -5.13 4.00
N HIS A 112 -0.28 -5.07 4.05
CA HIS A 112 0.51 -5.99 4.85
C HIS A 112 0.23 -5.74 6.36
N PRO A 113 -0.09 -6.79 7.16
CA PRO A 113 -0.34 -6.68 8.60
C PRO A 113 0.93 -6.60 9.47
#